data_AF-A0A7Y7QWB3-F1
#
_entry.id   AF-A0A7Y7QWB3-F1
#
_cell.length_a   1.000
_cell.length_b   1.000
_cell.length_c   1.000
_cell.angle_alpha   90.00
_cell.angle_beta   90.00
_cell.angle_gamma   90.00
#
_symmetry.space_group_name_H-M   'P 1'
#
loop_
_entity.id
_entity.type
_entity.pdbx_description
1 polymer ?
#
loop_
_entity_poly.entity_id
_entity_poly.type
_entity_poly.pdbx_seq_one_letter_code
_entity_poly.pdbx_strand_id
1 'polypeptide(L)'
;MKDRSRAQVANDLKSIFGVDPAAAERVAEGAGKSGRAAGDFVRVNKDAINLSDTQQAALLANIVGHYEAMVRRAIKIPLHQYEFDALVSYAYNPGGGWKRTTALINQHRPKDAAVELSKHVYSRGQRIKSLVVRRAAETQMLLYGEYH
;
A
#
# COMPACT_ATOMS: atom_id res chain seq x y z
N MET A 1 2.63 4.35 -8.19
CA MET A 1 3.58 3.46 -7.48
C MET A 1 4.80 3.33 -8.36
N LYS A 2 6.02 3.32 -7.81
CA LYS A 2 7.11 2.70 -8.56
C LYS A 2 6.79 1.21 -8.55
N ASP A 3 6.59 0.62 -9.72
CA ASP A 3 6.31 -0.80 -9.83
C ASP A 3 7.50 -1.56 -9.27
N ARG A 4 7.25 -2.53 -8.38
CA ARG A 4 8.32 -3.40 -7.87
C ARG A 4 8.90 -4.17 -9.04
N SER A 5 10.22 -4.25 -9.10
CA SER A 5 10.88 -5.06 -10.12
C SER A 5 10.58 -6.54 -9.90
N ARG A 6 10.69 -7.34 -10.96
CA ARG A 6 10.64 -8.81 -10.85
C ARG A 6 11.58 -9.33 -9.76
N ALA A 7 12.82 -8.82 -9.73
CA ALA A 7 13.81 -9.23 -8.74
C ALA A 7 13.36 -8.92 -7.31
N GLN A 8 12.76 -7.74 -7.08
CA GLN A 8 12.21 -7.40 -5.76
C GLN A 8 11.08 -8.34 -5.36
N VAL A 9 10.13 -8.61 -6.25
CA VAL A 9 9.01 -9.53 -5.96
C VAL A 9 9.52 -10.94 -5.66
N ALA A 10 10.47 -11.45 -6.44
CA ALA A 10 11.05 -12.78 -6.21
C ALA A 10 11.79 -12.84 -4.86
N ASN A 11 12.59 -11.81 -4.53
CA ASN A 11 13.33 -11.77 -3.28
C ASN A 11 12.40 -11.64 -2.06
N ASP A 12 11.37 -10.79 -2.14
CA ASP A 12 10.36 -10.64 -1.09
C ASP A 12 9.72 -12.01 -0.78
N LEU A 13 9.31 -12.75 -1.80
CA LEU A 13 8.68 -14.06 -1.64
C LEU A 13 9.63 -15.13 -1.10
N LYS A 14 10.86 -15.21 -1.63
CA LYS A 14 11.88 -16.17 -1.16
C LYS A 14 12.32 -15.94 0.28
N SER A 15 12.16 -14.71 0.79
CA SER A 15 12.46 -14.41 2.18
C SER A 15 11.46 -15.03 3.17
N ILE A 16 10.31 -15.48 2.67
CA ILE A 16 9.26 -16.07 3.50
C ILE A 16 9.51 -17.56 3.69
N PHE A 17 9.59 -17.99 4.94
CA PHE A 17 9.82 -19.39 5.28
C PHE A 17 8.76 -20.31 4.64
N GLY A 18 9.22 -21.40 4.02
CA GLY A 18 8.37 -22.40 3.39
C GLY A 18 7.80 -22.01 2.01
N VAL A 19 8.18 -20.86 1.45
CA VAL A 19 7.85 -20.53 0.05
C VAL A 19 8.85 -21.18 -0.89
N ASP A 20 8.35 -21.95 -1.87
CA ASP A 20 9.17 -22.56 -2.92
C ASP A 20 9.84 -21.47 -3.80
N PRO A 21 11.18 -21.43 -3.90
CA PRO A 21 11.89 -20.47 -4.75
C PRO A 21 11.49 -20.52 -6.23
N ALA A 22 11.12 -21.69 -6.76
CA ALA A 22 10.69 -21.83 -8.15
C ALA A 22 9.29 -21.22 -8.38
N ALA A 23 8.37 -21.47 -7.44
CA ALA A 23 7.08 -20.79 -7.41
C ALA A 23 7.23 -19.27 -7.30
N ALA A 24 8.12 -18.79 -6.42
CA ALA A 24 8.41 -17.36 -6.25
C ALA A 24 8.92 -16.70 -7.54
N GLU A 25 9.85 -17.35 -8.25
CA GLU A 25 10.33 -16.87 -9.56
C GLU A 25 9.21 -16.82 -10.60
N ARG A 26 8.41 -17.88 -10.68
CA ARG A 26 7.29 -17.96 -11.63
C ARG A 26 6.32 -16.81 -11.43
N VAL A 27 5.84 -16.57 -10.21
CA VAL A 27 4.87 -15.49 -9.97
C VAL A 27 5.48 -14.10 -10.11
N ALA A 28 6.77 -13.95 -9.85
CA ALA A 28 7.49 -12.69 -10.05
C ALA A 28 7.55 -12.24 -11.52
N GLU A 29 7.39 -13.15 -12.49
CA GLU A 29 7.26 -12.80 -13.92
C GLU A 29 6.04 -11.91 -14.22
N GLY A 30 5.05 -11.88 -13.32
CA GLY A 30 3.90 -10.99 -13.41
C GLY A 30 4.24 -9.51 -13.15
N ALA A 31 5.41 -9.23 -12.56
CA ALA A 31 5.82 -7.87 -12.25
C ALA A 31 5.86 -6.97 -13.51
N GLY A 32 5.24 -5.79 -13.40
CA GLY A 32 5.15 -4.83 -14.51
C GLY A 32 4.09 -5.15 -15.57
N LYS A 33 3.43 -6.31 -15.52
CA LYS A 33 2.29 -6.58 -16.41
C LYS A 33 1.07 -5.76 -15.98
N SER A 34 0.27 -5.31 -16.96
CA SER A 34 -0.97 -4.58 -16.71
C SER A 34 -2.07 -4.93 -17.72
N GLY A 35 -3.32 -4.56 -17.42
CA GLY A 35 -4.46 -4.80 -18.31
C GLY A 35 -4.65 -6.28 -18.65
N ARG A 36 -4.91 -6.59 -19.93
CA ARG A 36 -5.14 -7.96 -20.41
C ARG A 36 -3.95 -8.88 -20.10
N ALA A 37 -2.72 -8.42 -20.28
CA ALA A 37 -1.52 -9.23 -20.03
C ALA A 37 -1.40 -9.66 -18.57
N ALA A 38 -1.79 -8.81 -17.61
CA ALA A 38 -1.84 -9.19 -16.20
C ALA A 38 -2.96 -10.21 -15.94
N GLY A 39 -4.14 -9.99 -16.50
CA GLY A 39 -5.28 -10.91 -16.36
C GLY A 39 -4.98 -12.31 -16.90
N ASP A 40 -4.38 -12.40 -18.09
CA ASP A 40 -3.97 -13.68 -18.68
C ASP A 40 -2.89 -14.37 -17.86
N PHE A 41 -1.90 -13.61 -17.37
CA PHE A 41 -0.86 -14.15 -16.51
C PHE A 41 -1.43 -14.77 -15.23
N VAL A 42 -2.32 -14.05 -14.53
CA VAL A 42 -2.97 -14.57 -13.31
C VAL A 42 -3.79 -15.81 -13.63
N ARG A 43 -4.58 -15.81 -14.72
CA ARG A 43 -5.40 -16.96 -15.12
C ARG A 43 -4.56 -18.22 -15.35
N VAL A 44 -3.41 -18.08 -16.01
CA VAL A 44 -2.50 -19.20 -16.31
C VAL A 44 -1.74 -19.67 -15.06
N ASN A 45 -1.41 -18.76 -14.15
CA ASN A 45 -0.57 -19.04 -12.97
C ASN A 45 -1.35 -19.05 -11.65
N LYS A 46 -2.68 -19.21 -11.67
CA LYS A 46 -3.54 -19.08 -10.49
C LYS A 46 -3.17 -20.05 -9.35
N ASP A 47 -2.64 -21.22 -9.70
CA ASP A 47 -2.24 -22.26 -8.74
C ASP A 47 -0.71 -22.31 -8.54
N ALA A 48 0.04 -21.34 -9.08
CA ALA A 48 1.50 -21.35 -9.05
C ALA A 48 2.07 -21.09 -7.64
N ILE A 49 1.30 -20.45 -6.76
CA ILE A 49 1.66 -20.21 -5.36
C ILE A 49 0.40 -20.14 -4.51
N ASN A 50 0.44 -20.71 -3.30
CA ASN A 50 -0.60 -20.52 -2.29
C ASN A 50 0.09 -20.25 -0.95
N LEU A 51 -0.12 -19.06 -0.40
CA LEU A 51 0.50 -18.63 0.86
C LEU A 51 -0.49 -18.84 2.00
N SER A 52 -0.04 -19.44 3.10
CA SER A 52 -0.81 -19.46 4.35
C SER A 52 -0.99 -18.05 4.91
N ASP A 53 -1.95 -17.85 5.80
CA ASP A 53 -2.19 -16.56 6.46
C ASP A 53 -0.92 -16.02 7.13
N THR A 54 -0.14 -16.90 7.78
CA THR A 54 1.15 -16.56 8.39
C THR A 54 2.15 -16.05 7.34
N GLN A 55 2.23 -16.71 6.18
CA GLN A 55 3.13 -16.31 5.10
C GLN A 55 2.69 -15.00 4.45
N GLN A 56 1.38 -14.79 4.30
CA GLN A 56 0.82 -13.52 3.80
C GLN A 56 1.13 -12.36 4.76
N ALA A 57 0.95 -12.57 6.07
CA ALA A 57 1.26 -11.57 7.10
C ALA A 57 2.76 -11.25 7.14
N ALA A 58 3.63 -12.28 7.07
CA ALA A 58 5.07 -12.09 7.02
C ALA A 58 5.51 -11.30 5.76
N LEU A 59 4.91 -11.61 4.61
CA LEU A 59 5.14 -10.85 3.38
C LEU A 59 4.71 -9.39 3.53
N LEU A 60 3.53 -9.14 4.11
CA LEU A 60 3.06 -7.78 4.38
C LEU A 60 4.00 -7.02 5.33
N ALA A 61 4.51 -7.68 6.38
CA ALA A 61 5.44 -7.08 7.33
C ALA A 61 6.74 -6.61 6.64
N ASN A 62 7.28 -7.41 5.72
CA ASN A 62 8.48 -7.03 4.94
C ASN A 62 8.23 -5.79 4.06
N ILE A 63 6.99 -5.59 3.63
CA ILE A 63 6.60 -4.51 2.72
C ILE A 63 6.28 -3.22 3.49
N VAL A 64 5.54 -3.33 4.59
CA VAL A 64 4.97 -2.17 5.29
C VAL A 64 6.04 -1.27 5.89
N GLY A 65 7.17 -1.85 6.33
CA GLY A 65 8.28 -1.12 6.94
C GLY A 65 8.85 0.01 6.06
N HIS A 66 8.81 -0.14 4.73
CA HIS A 66 9.19 0.94 3.82
C HIS A 66 8.30 2.18 3.99
N TYR A 67 6.98 1.98 4.08
CA TYR A 67 5.99 3.04 4.20
C TYR A 67 5.99 3.65 5.60
N GLU A 68 6.15 2.83 6.65
CA GLU A 68 6.41 3.31 8.01
C GLU A 68 7.60 4.26 8.04
N ALA A 69 8.72 3.87 7.43
CA ALA A 69 9.90 4.72 7.35
C ALA A 69 9.65 6.00 6.52
N MET A 70 8.80 5.94 5.48
CA MET A 70 8.37 7.14 4.76
C MET A 70 7.61 8.11 5.68
N VAL A 71 6.67 7.62 6.50
CA VAL A 71 5.92 8.45 7.45
C VAL A 71 6.86 9.04 8.50
N ARG A 72 7.69 8.22 9.15
CA ARG A 72 8.67 8.66 10.18
C ARG A 72 9.63 9.73 9.64
N ARG A 73 10.02 9.64 8.38
CA ARG A 73 10.88 10.67 7.75
C ARG A 73 10.12 11.95 7.42
N ALA A 74 8.85 11.87 7.04
CA ALA A 74 8.08 13.01 6.59
C ALA A 74 7.44 13.81 7.74
N ILE A 75 6.99 13.13 8.79
CA ILE A 75 6.33 13.75 9.94
C ILE A 75 7.36 14.16 10.99
N LYS A 76 7.19 15.36 11.55
CA LYS A 76 8.12 16.04 12.47
C LYS A 76 7.50 16.38 13.82
N ILE A 77 6.21 16.09 13.98
CA ILE A 77 5.46 16.27 15.22
C ILE A 77 5.11 14.91 15.83
N PRO A 78 4.83 14.84 17.14
CA PRO A 78 4.23 13.64 17.73
C PRO A 78 2.92 13.30 17.04
N LEU A 79 2.67 12.00 16.87
CA LEU A 79 1.42 11.46 16.36
C LEU A 79 0.83 10.49 17.37
N HIS A 80 -0.49 10.41 17.41
CA HIS A 80 -1.14 9.23 17.94
C HIS A 80 -0.91 8.02 17.01
N GLN A 81 -1.01 6.81 17.56
CA GLN A 81 -0.81 5.59 16.77
C GLN A 81 -1.78 5.52 15.58
N TYR A 82 -3.04 5.88 15.77
CA TYR A 82 -4.03 5.86 14.69
C TYR A 82 -3.73 6.84 13.55
N GLU A 83 -3.13 7.99 13.84
CA GLU A 83 -2.72 8.95 12.81
C GLU A 83 -1.56 8.39 12.00
N PHE A 84 -0.61 7.75 12.70
CA PHE A 84 0.51 7.06 12.06
C PHE A 84 0.01 5.95 11.12
N ASP A 85 -0.89 5.09 11.61
CA ASP A 85 -1.46 3.98 10.85
C ASP A 85 -2.21 4.47 9.59
N ALA A 86 -3.03 5.52 9.74
CA ALA A 86 -3.74 6.13 8.62
C ALA A 86 -2.77 6.68 7.55
N LEU A 87 -1.69 7.32 7.98
CA LEU A 87 -0.66 7.85 7.09
C LEU A 87 0.16 6.74 6.42
N VAL A 88 0.44 5.63 7.11
CA VAL A 88 1.09 4.45 6.52
C VAL A 88 0.21 3.82 5.46
N SER A 89 -1.09 3.64 5.75
CA SER A 89 -2.07 3.13 4.79
C SER A 89 -2.18 4.03 3.56
N TYR A 90 -2.19 5.35 3.75
CA TYR A 90 -2.19 6.31 2.64
C TYR A 90 -0.87 6.27 1.85
N ALA A 91 0.29 6.21 2.52
CA ALA A 91 1.60 6.12 1.89
C ALA A 91 1.75 4.87 1.01
N TYR A 92 1.08 3.77 1.36
CA TYR A 92 1.03 2.55 0.55
C TYR A 92 0.33 2.77 -0.79
N ASN A 93 -0.75 3.56 -0.81
CA ASN A 93 -1.52 3.84 -2.02
C ASN A 93 -1.95 5.32 -2.09
N PRO A 94 -1.01 6.26 -2.31
CA PRO A 94 -1.33 7.67 -2.13
C PRO A 94 -2.12 8.22 -3.33
N GLY A 95 -1.88 7.74 -4.55
CA GLY A 95 -2.49 8.29 -5.78
C GLY A 95 -2.03 9.72 -6.12
N GLY A 96 -1.47 10.45 -5.15
CA GLY A 96 -1.03 11.83 -5.23
C GLY A 96 -0.96 12.43 -3.81
N GLY A 97 -0.82 13.74 -3.70
CA GLY A 97 -1.08 14.47 -2.44
C GLY A 97 -0.08 14.29 -1.29
N TRP A 98 0.78 13.25 -1.30
CA TRP A 98 1.63 12.88 -0.16
C TRP A 98 2.36 14.06 0.49
N LYS A 99 3.08 14.86 -0.30
CA LYS A 99 3.82 16.03 0.20
C LYS A 99 2.91 17.05 0.89
N ARG A 100 1.73 17.32 0.30
CA ARG A 100 0.76 18.28 0.82
C ARG A 100 0.11 17.76 2.10
N THR A 101 -0.31 16.49 2.11
CA THR A 101 -0.81 15.80 3.30
C THR A 101 0.17 15.91 4.46
N THR A 102 1.43 15.51 4.26
CA THR A 102 2.43 15.53 5.34
C THR A 102 2.75 16.93 5.82
N ALA A 103 2.72 17.93 4.94
CA ALA A 103 2.88 19.34 5.32
C ALA A 103 1.73 19.82 6.21
N LEU A 104 0.48 19.45 5.89
CA LEU A 104 -0.70 19.80 6.70
C LEU A 104 -0.66 19.12 8.07
N ILE A 105 -0.27 17.84 8.15
CA ILE A 105 -0.09 17.14 9.42
C ILE A 105 0.97 17.85 10.27
N ASN A 106 2.14 18.15 9.72
CA ASN A 106 3.20 18.87 10.44
C ASN A 106 2.81 20.28 10.91
N GLN A 107 1.76 20.87 10.33
CA GLN A 107 1.19 22.16 10.74
C GLN A 107 0.06 22.00 11.78
N HIS A 108 -0.15 20.80 12.33
CA HIS A 108 -1.27 20.46 13.21
C HIS A 108 -2.64 20.69 12.55
N ARG A 109 -2.77 20.38 11.24
CA ARG A 109 -4.01 20.53 10.45
C ARG A 109 -4.54 19.18 9.93
N PRO A 110 -4.91 18.23 10.80
CA PRO A 110 -5.36 16.89 10.37
C PRO A 110 -6.67 16.91 9.58
N LYS A 111 -7.59 17.84 9.87
CA LYS A 111 -8.83 18.02 9.10
C LYS A 111 -8.56 18.39 7.64
N ASP A 112 -7.62 19.30 7.40
CA ASP A 112 -7.24 19.68 6.04
C ASP A 112 -6.48 18.57 5.33
N ALA A 113 -5.66 17.80 6.06
CA ALA A 113 -5.03 16.61 5.52
C ALA A 113 -6.08 15.56 5.09
N ALA A 114 -7.14 15.35 5.88
CA ALA A 114 -8.23 14.45 5.54
C ALA A 114 -8.99 14.89 4.26
N VAL A 115 -9.24 16.20 4.12
CA VAL A 115 -9.79 16.77 2.88
C VAL A 115 -8.85 16.53 1.69
N GLU A 116 -7.53 16.66 1.90
CA GLU A 116 -6.55 16.38 0.85
C GLU A 116 -6.56 14.89 0.45
N LEU A 117 -6.56 13.95 1.40
CA LEU A 117 -6.67 12.51 1.15
C LEU A 117 -7.87 12.18 0.27
N SER A 118 -9.02 12.77 0.57
CA SER A 118 -10.30 12.52 -0.11
C SER A 118 -10.29 12.90 -1.59
N LYS A 119 -9.34 13.73 -2.05
CA LYS A 119 -9.20 14.07 -3.48
C LYS A 119 -8.55 12.96 -4.29
N HIS A 120 -7.74 12.11 -3.66
CA HIS A 120 -6.93 11.09 -4.34
C HIS A 120 -7.71 9.78 -4.49
N VAL A 121 -8.79 9.86 -5.28
CA VAL A 121 -9.75 8.78 -5.57
C VAL A 121 -9.88 8.45 -7.06
N TYR A 122 -8.95 8.94 -7.87
CA TYR A 122 -8.97 8.78 -9.33
C TYR A 122 -7.84 7.86 -9.81
N SER A 123 -8.12 7.09 -10.87
CA SER A 123 -7.12 6.36 -11.64
C SER A 123 -7.42 6.52 -13.12
N ARG A 124 -6.40 6.90 -13.91
CA ARG A 124 -6.54 7.18 -15.36
C ARG A 124 -7.72 8.13 -15.68
N GLY A 125 -7.89 9.17 -14.87
CA GLY A 125 -8.96 10.17 -15.03
C GLY A 125 -10.36 9.72 -14.55
N GLN A 126 -10.52 8.47 -14.15
CA GLN A 126 -11.81 7.94 -13.68
C GLN A 126 -11.86 7.85 -12.16
N ARG A 127 -12.99 8.23 -11.57
CA ARG A 127 -13.24 8.11 -10.13
C ARG A 127 -13.45 6.63 -9.78
N ILE A 128 -12.65 6.10 -8.85
CA ILE A 128 -12.67 4.68 -8.49
C ILE A 128 -13.38 4.46 -7.16
N LYS A 129 -14.48 3.69 -7.15
CA LYS A 129 -15.30 3.44 -5.95
C LYS A 129 -14.48 2.87 -4.79
N SER A 130 -13.60 1.91 -5.04
CA SER A 130 -12.77 1.31 -3.99
C SER A 130 -11.79 2.30 -3.35
N LEU A 131 -11.27 3.27 -4.12
CA LEU A 131 -10.43 4.33 -3.57
C LEU A 131 -11.25 5.29 -2.71
N VAL A 132 -12.50 5.60 -3.09
CA VAL A 132 -13.38 6.44 -2.26
C VAL A 132 -13.61 5.81 -0.89
N VAL A 133 -13.95 4.51 -0.86
CA VAL A 133 -14.14 3.76 0.39
C VAL A 133 -12.86 3.73 1.21
N ARG A 134 -11.72 3.45 0.56
CA ARG A 134 -10.41 3.44 1.22
C ARG A 134 -10.05 4.80 1.83
N ARG A 135 -10.20 5.89 1.08
CA ARG A 135 -9.92 7.25 1.57
C ARG A 135 -10.83 7.60 2.74
N ALA A 136 -12.11 7.24 2.69
CA ALA A 136 -13.03 7.46 3.81
C ALA A 136 -12.54 6.76 5.08
N ALA A 137 -12.19 5.47 5.01
CA ALA A 137 -11.65 4.72 6.16
C ALA A 137 -10.35 5.33 6.70
N GLU A 138 -9.41 5.71 5.82
CA GLU A 138 -8.17 6.37 6.24
C GLU A 138 -8.43 7.74 6.90
N THR A 139 -9.43 8.50 6.43
CA THR A 139 -9.79 9.78 7.07
C THR A 139 -10.49 9.60 8.41
N GLN A 140 -11.34 8.57 8.57
CA GLN A 140 -11.96 8.26 9.86
C GLN A 140 -10.90 7.84 10.89
N MET A 141 -9.99 6.96 10.47
CA MET A 141 -8.84 6.55 11.29
C MET A 141 -7.99 7.76 11.66
N LEU A 142 -7.62 8.62 10.71
CA LEU A 142 -6.79 9.81 10.95
C LEU A 142 -7.42 10.80 11.95
N LEU A 143 -8.73 11.02 11.87
CA LEU A 143 -9.40 12.05 12.66
C LEU A 143 -9.91 11.57 14.01
N TYR A 144 -10.27 10.28 14.10
CA TYR A 144 -11.05 9.75 15.23
C TYR A 144 -10.52 8.42 15.78
N GLY A 145 -9.52 7.82 15.14
CA GLY A 145 -9.00 6.51 15.57
C GLY A 145 -9.95 5.35 15.32
N GLU A 146 -10.89 5.50 14.39
CA GLU A 146 -11.83 4.44 14.02
C GLU A 146 -11.22 3.48 12.98
N TYR A 147 -11.14 2.20 13.33
CA TYR A 147 -10.69 1.11 12.46
C TYR A 147 -11.93 0.39 11.88
N HIS A 148 -11.89 0.01 10.61
CA HIS A 148 -12.98 -0.69 9.89
C HIS A 148 -12.49 -2.00 9.28
#